data_AF-C5CE20-F1
#
_entry.id   AF-C5CE20-F1
#
_cell.length_a   1.000
_cell.length_b   1.000
_cell.length_c   1.000
_cell.angle_alpha   90.00
_cell.angle_beta   90.00
_cell.angle_gamma   90.00
#
_symmetry.space_group_name_H-M   'P 1'
#
loop_
_entity.id
_entity.type
_entity.pdbx_description
1 polymer ?
#
loop_
_entity_poly.entity_id
_entity_poly.type
_entity_poly.pdbx_seq_one_letter_code
_entity_poly.pdbx_strand_id
1 'polypeptide(L)'
;MIAVRIISIALTILAVLSGSLLAASGLFDPEFEFGVLNTILSSENIGNISLELIFKVQELTGENVLAIYPLSSENQLWRVITPTASITISGDSGKIITIEEKNCDLDLGAPAVSLEDAFALAYLQTGVEPIAGLLVKKGKELRWEIFTRDAVITIDSEIPMVLDVITPNERIKELKVMIEKEKKPEPPIVVPKPDHPTKPSDDHEKPKPKPPGGKKDGR
;
A
#
# COMPACT_ATOMS: atom_id res chain seq x y z
N MET A 1 -2.70 42.61 -0.22
CA MET A 1 -3.34 41.51 -0.99
C MET A 1 -2.37 40.66 -1.83
N ILE A 2 -1.13 41.08 -2.08
CA ILE A 2 -0.15 40.30 -2.86
C ILE A 2 0.51 39.18 -2.02
N ALA A 3 0.77 39.44 -0.74
CA ALA A 3 1.42 38.46 0.16
C ALA A 3 0.60 37.17 0.38
N VAL A 4 -0.74 37.25 0.40
CA VAL A 4 -1.61 36.08 0.61
C VAL A 4 -1.58 35.13 -0.60
N ARG A 5 -1.45 35.66 -1.83
CA ARG A 5 -1.37 34.83 -3.05
C ARG A 5 -0.04 34.10 -3.18
N ILE A 6 1.06 34.69 -2.70
CA ILE A 6 2.39 34.07 -2.73
C ILE A 6 2.47 32.92 -1.73
N ILE A 7 1.84 33.05 -0.55
CA ILE A 7 1.80 31.99 0.47
C ILE A 7 1.00 30.78 -0.01
N SER A 8 -0.15 30.96 -0.69
CA SER A 8 -0.90 29.85 -1.28
C SER A 8 -0.08 29.09 -2.33
N ILE A 9 0.62 29.79 -3.23
CA ILE A 9 1.44 29.14 -4.27
C ILE A 9 2.62 28.38 -3.64
N ALA A 10 3.27 28.95 -2.62
CA ALA A 10 4.37 28.29 -1.92
C ALA A 10 3.91 27.04 -1.16
N LEU A 11 2.70 27.03 -0.58
CA LEU A 11 2.10 25.85 0.07
C LEU A 11 1.70 24.77 -0.93
N THR A 12 1.19 25.14 -2.12
CA THR A 12 0.93 24.18 -3.20
C THR A 12 2.23 23.58 -3.72
N ILE A 13 3.29 24.37 -3.88
CA ILE A 13 4.63 23.88 -4.28
C ILE A 13 5.22 22.97 -3.19
N LEU A 14 5.04 23.28 -1.91
CA LEU A 14 5.55 22.45 -0.80
C LEU A 14 4.79 21.12 -0.67
N ALA A 15 3.49 21.09 -0.99
CA ALA A 15 2.70 19.86 -1.09
C ALA A 15 3.07 19.04 -2.35
N VAL A 16 3.44 19.71 -3.45
CA VAL A 16 3.92 19.05 -4.68
C VAL A 16 5.32 18.45 -4.49
N LEU A 17 6.20 19.09 -3.69
CA LEU A 17 7.56 18.62 -3.41
C LEU A 17 7.67 17.56 -2.30
N SER A 18 6.68 17.44 -1.41
CA SER A 18 6.73 16.40 -0.36
C SER A 18 6.33 15.01 -0.86
N GLY A 19 5.76 14.90 -2.07
CA GLY A 19 5.48 13.63 -2.73
C GLY A 19 6.67 13.02 -3.49
N SER A 20 7.78 13.76 -3.67
CA SER A 20 8.88 13.35 -4.54
C SER A 20 9.71 12.20 -3.95
N LEU A 21 9.69 11.97 -2.64
CA LEU A 21 10.58 10.97 -1.99
C LEU A 21 9.97 9.57 -1.80
N LEU A 22 8.66 9.39 -1.96
CA LEU A 22 7.98 8.14 -1.60
C LEU A 22 7.56 7.25 -2.79
N ALA A 23 7.60 7.73 -4.03
CA ALA A 23 6.87 7.02 -5.09
C ALA A 23 7.44 5.66 -5.55
N ALA A 24 8.69 5.31 -5.19
CA ALA A 24 9.31 4.04 -5.60
C ALA A 24 9.18 2.96 -4.52
N SER A 25 9.58 3.26 -3.28
CA SER A 25 9.46 2.36 -2.14
C SER A 25 8.07 2.36 -1.51
N GLY A 26 7.33 3.46 -1.68
CA GLY A 26 5.99 3.65 -1.14
C GLY A 26 4.88 3.08 -2.00
N LEU A 27 5.13 2.70 -3.26
CA LEU A 27 4.07 2.16 -4.13
C LEU A 27 3.45 0.88 -3.54
N PHE A 28 4.24 0.11 -2.78
CA PHE A 28 3.81 -1.10 -2.07
C PHE A 28 3.56 -0.89 -0.57
N ASP A 29 3.64 0.36 -0.11
CA ASP A 29 3.42 0.70 1.29
C ASP A 29 1.91 0.78 1.57
N PRO A 30 1.39 0.00 2.54
CA PRO A 30 -0.01 0.09 2.94
C PRO A 30 -0.45 1.51 3.35
N GLU A 31 0.44 2.36 3.89
CA GLU A 31 0.15 3.76 4.21
C GLU A 31 -0.10 4.60 2.95
N PHE A 32 0.63 4.33 1.88
CA PHE A 32 0.45 5.00 0.60
C PHE A 32 -0.89 4.63 -0.04
N GLU A 33 -1.19 3.33 -0.12
CA GLU A 33 -2.47 2.83 -0.65
C GLU A 33 -3.65 3.40 0.16
N PHE A 34 -3.51 3.43 1.48
CA PHE A 34 -4.49 4.04 2.39
C PHE A 34 -4.67 5.54 2.10
N GLY A 35 -3.58 6.27 1.82
CA GLY A 35 -3.63 7.67 1.42
C GLY A 35 -4.40 7.89 0.12
N VAL A 36 -4.14 7.07 -0.91
CA VAL A 36 -4.87 7.11 -2.19
C VAL A 36 -6.36 6.87 -1.99
N LEU A 37 -6.72 5.81 -1.25
CA LEU A 37 -8.11 5.45 -1.03
C LEU A 37 -8.87 6.54 -0.26
N ASN A 38 -8.26 7.17 0.74
CA ASN A 38 -8.88 8.30 1.45
C ASN A 38 -9.06 9.52 0.55
N THR A 39 -8.10 9.82 -0.33
CA THR A 39 -8.27 10.89 -1.33
C THR A 39 -9.48 10.61 -2.20
N ILE A 40 -9.65 9.37 -2.64
CA ILE A 40 -10.79 8.95 -3.46
C ILE A 40 -12.12 9.14 -2.73
N LEU A 41 -12.22 8.62 -1.50
CA LEU A 41 -13.45 8.67 -0.72
C LEU A 41 -13.82 10.05 -0.20
N SER A 42 -12.83 10.92 0.04
CA SER A 42 -13.07 12.26 0.57
C SER A 42 -13.50 13.27 -0.50
N SER A 43 -13.57 12.85 -1.77
CA SER A 43 -13.82 13.74 -2.88
C SER A 43 -15.14 13.44 -3.59
N GLU A 44 -15.98 14.46 -3.64
CA GLU A 44 -17.24 14.39 -4.38
C GLU A 44 -17.00 14.43 -5.91
N ASN A 45 -15.92 15.08 -6.37
CA ASN A 45 -15.71 15.44 -7.78
C ASN A 45 -14.43 14.86 -8.42
N ILE A 46 -13.98 13.67 -8.01
CA ILE A 46 -12.95 12.98 -8.80
C ILE A 46 -13.60 12.54 -10.11
N GLY A 47 -13.10 13.11 -11.21
CA GLY A 47 -13.43 12.65 -12.55
C GLY A 47 -12.87 11.24 -12.78
N ASN A 48 -13.41 10.54 -13.77
CA ASN A 48 -12.88 9.24 -14.13
C ASN A 48 -11.53 9.40 -14.85
N ILE A 49 -10.68 8.38 -14.79
CA ILE A 49 -9.45 8.37 -15.56
C ILE A 49 -9.82 8.15 -17.02
N SER A 50 -9.40 9.04 -17.91
CA SER A 50 -9.38 8.74 -19.33
C SER A 50 -8.22 7.79 -19.65
N LEU A 51 -8.51 6.66 -20.29
CA LEU A 51 -7.49 5.75 -20.82
C LEU A 51 -6.50 6.47 -21.75
N GLU A 52 -6.93 7.55 -22.42
CA GLU A 52 -6.06 8.39 -23.24
C GLU A 52 -4.89 8.99 -22.44
N LEU A 53 -5.08 9.28 -21.14
CA LEU A 53 -4.00 9.75 -20.28
C LEU A 53 -2.95 8.68 -20.07
N ILE A 54 -3.37 7.42 -19.94
CA ILE A 54 -2.48 6.28 -19.76
C ILE A 54 -1.66 6.09 -21.03
N PHE A 55 -2.30 6.03 -22.20
CA PHE A 55 -1.61 5.92 -23.49
C PHE A 55 -0.63 7.07 -23.75
N LYS A 56 -1.01 8.31 -23.41
CA LYS A 56 -0.14 9.47 -23.55
C LYS A 56 1.13 9.37 -22.70
N VAL A 57 1.02 8.80 -21.49
CA VAL A 57 2.19 8.56 -20.64
C VAL A 57 3.07 7.48 -21.24
N GLN A 58 2.47 6.36 -21.66
CA GLN A 58 3.22 5.26 -22.28
C GLN A 58 3.93 5.70 -23.56
N GLU A 59 3.31 6.55 -24.39
CA GLU A 59 3.94 7.12 -25.59
C GLU A 59 5.12 8.03 -25.22
N LEU A 60 4.99 8.80 -24.14
CA LEU A 60 6.03 9.71 -23.67
C LEU A 60 7.24 8.98 -23.07
N THR A 61 7.00 7.94 -22.25
CA THR A 61 8.07 7.24 -21.51
C THR A 61 8.57 5.99 -22.22
N GLY A 62 7.75 5.37 -23.06
CA GLY A 62 8.00 4.04 -23.61
C GLY A 62 7.86 2.91 -22.58
N GLU A 63 7.21 3.18 -21.44
CA GLU A 63 7.13 2.26 -20.31
C GLU A 63 5.68 1.98 -19.89
N ASN A 64 5.45 0.82 -19.28
CA ASN A 64 4.17 0.49 -18.67
C ASN A 64 3.89 1.39 -17.46
N VAL A 65 2.63 1.80 -17.31
CA VAL A 65 2.17 2.48 -16.10
C VAL A 65 2.01 1.47 -14.97
N LEU A 66 2.61 1.75 -13.82
CA LEU A 66 2.55 0.94 -12.59
C LEU A 66 1.50 1.46 -11.60
N ALA A 67 1.16 2.75 -11.69
CA ALA A 67 0.06 3.32 -10.93
C ALA A 67 -0.47 4.59 -11.57
N ILE A 68 -1.76 4.84 -11.38
CA ILE A 68 -2.42 6.09 -11.68
C ILE A 68 -3.44 6.40 -10.59
N TYR A 69 -3.38 7.60 -10.02
CA TYR A 69 -4.25 7.97 -8.91
C TYR A 69 -4.40 9.50 -8.79
N PRO A 70 -5.50 9.98 -8.20
CA PRO A 70 -5.71 11.41 -8.00
C PRO A 70 -4.82 11.92 -6.85
N LEU A 71 -4.14 13.04 -7.05
CA LEU A 71 -3.33 13.71 -6.02
C LEU A 71 -4.18 14.53 -5.05
N SER A 72 -5.26 15.12 -5.55
CA SER A 72 -6.11 16.01 -4.79
C SER A 72 -7.51 16.05 -5.37
N SER A 73 -8.49 16.19 -4.49
CA SER A 73 -9.91 16.35 -4.77
C SER A 73 -10.27 17.67 -5.46
N GLU A 74 -9.39 18.67 -5.42
CA GLU A 74 -9.73 20.05 -5.83
C GLU A 74 -9.26 20.41 -7.25
N ASN A 75 -8.12 19.86 -7.68
CA ASN A 75 -7.42 20.35 -8.89
C ASN A 75 -7.40 19.37 -10.06
N GLN A 76 -8.14 18.24 -9.97
CA GLN A 76 -8.15 17.16 -10.97
C GLN A 76 -6.74 16.75 -11.41
N LEU A 77 -5.76 16.80 -10.49
CA LEU A 77 -4.39 16.42 -10.78
C LEU A 77 -4.22 14.93 -10.54
N TRP A 78 -3.62 14.27 -11.51
CA TRP A 78 -3.33 12.85 -11.50
C TRP A 78 -1.84 12.64 -11.37
N ARG A 79 -1.45 11.66 -10.55
CA ARG A 79 -0.10 11.12 -10.55
C ARG A 79 -0.10 9.84 -11.34
N VAL A 80 0.86 9.71 -12.24
CA VAL A 80 1.15 8.49 -12.98
C VAL A 80 2.56 8.05 -12.63
N ILE A 81 2.71 6.79 -12.25
CA ILE A 81 3.99 6.18 -11.90
C ILE A 81 4.33 5.16 -12.96
N THR A 82 5.57 5.25 -13.44
CA THR A 82 6.21 4.32 -14.37
C THR A 82 7.49 3.80 -13.71
N PRO A 83 8.16 2.77 -14.25
CA PRO A 83 9.43 2.29 -13.73
C PRO A 83 10.46 3.40 -13.52
N THR A 84 10.58 4.38 -14.44
CA THR A 84 11.63 5.41 -14.34
C THR A 84 11.13 6.83 -14.11
N ALA A 85 9.82 7.05 -14.01
CA ALA A 85 9.29 8.39 -13.83
C ALA A 85 8.02 8.47 -12.98
N SER A 86 7.88 9.62 -12.33
CA SER A 86 6.69 10.07 -11.63
C SER A 86 6.17 11.32 -12.33
N ILE A 87 4.99 11.24 -12.94
CA ILE A 87 4.45 12.26 -13.83
C ILE A 87 3.17 12.82 -13.21
N THR A 88 3.07 14.15 -13.13
CA THR A 88 1.83 14.82 -12.74
C THR A 88 1.13 15.36 -13.98
N ILE A 89 -0.15 15.03 -14.12
CA ILE A 89 -0.97 15.38 -15.29
C ILE A 89 -2.24 16.08 -14.83
N SER A 90 -2.66 17.09 -15.56
CA SER A 90 -3.96 17.73 -15.39
C SER A 90 -5.04 16.87 -16.05
N GLY A 91 -6.03 16.43 -15.28
CA GLY A 91 -7.11 15.55 -15.75
C GLY A 91 -8.06 16.21 -16.74
N ASP A 92 -8.22 17.54 -16.66
CA ASP A 92 -9.09 18.33 -17.52
C ASP A 92 -8.55 18.53 -18.96
N SER A 93 -7.23 18.72 -19.06
CA SER A 93 -6.54 19.14 -20.28
C SER A 93 -5.57 18.07 -20.80
N GLY A 94 -5.35 17.01 -20.02
CA GLY A 94 -4.30 16.01 -20.27
C GLY A 94 -2.90 16.60 -20.32
N LYS A 95 -2.70 17.83 -19.82
CA LYS A 95 -1.41 18.52 -19.88
C LYS A 95 -0.48 17.95 -18.82
N ILE A 96 0.74 17.59 -19.23
CA ILE A 96 1.80 17.22 -18.30
C ILE A 96 2.24 18.49 -17.55
N ILE A 97 2.14 18.44 -16.23
CA ILE A 97 2.48 19.54 -15.32
C ILE A 97 3.93 19.39 -14.87
N THR A 98 4.31 18.19 -14.45
CA THR A 98 5.68 17.86 -14.04
C THR A 98 6.04 16.44 -14.43
N ILE A 99 7.33 16.22 -14.69
CA ILE A 99 7.96 14.91 -14.83
C ILE A 99 9.12 14.91 -13.85
N GLU A 100 9.11 13.94 -12.94
CA GLU A 100 10.22 13.68 -12.04
C GLU A 100 10.83 12.34 -12.46
N GLU A 101 12.00 12.39 -13.10
CA GLU A 101 12.79 11.19 -13.35
C GLU A 101 13.21 10.59 -12.02
N LYS A 102 12.95 9.29 -11.87
CA LYS A 102 13.33 8.50 -10.71
C LYS A 102 13.97 7.24 -11.24
N ASN A 103 15.19 6.96 -10.82
CA ASN A 103 15.68 5.59 -10.90
C ASN A 103 14.95 4.79 -9.83
N CYS A 104 13.69 4.42 -10.07
CA CYS A 104 13.08 3.36 -9.30
C CYS A 104 13.73 2.09 -9.81
N ASP A 105 14.68 1.56 -9.04
CA ASP A 105 15.26 0.22 -9.27
C ASP A 105 14.21 -0.84 -8.88
N LEU A 106 13.04 -0.75 -9.52
CA LEU A 106 11.91 -1.64 -9.34
C LEU A 106 12.14 -2.83 -10.27
N ASP A 107 13.06 -3.72 -9.89
CA ASP A 107 13.23 -5.03 -10.54
C ASP A 107 12.08 -5.96 -10.13
N LEU A 108 10.88 -5.63 -10.62
CA LEU A 108 9.63 -6.30 -10.26
C LEU A 108 9.17 -7.32 -11.30
N GLY A 109 9.80 -7.33 -12.48
CA GLY A 109 9.18 -7.88 -13.68
C GLY A 109 8.02 -6.99 -14.15
N ALA A 110 7.90 -6.80 -15.46
CA ALA A 110 6.73 -6.11 -16.01
C ALA A 110 5.51 -7.03 -15.87
N PRO A 111 4.37 -6.54 -15.34
CA PRO A 111 3.15 -7.34 -15.28
C PRO A 111 2.70 -7.70 -16.70
N ALA A 112 2.27 -8.95 -16.92
CA ALA A 112 1.75 -9.39 -18.21
C ALA A 112 0.37 -8.79 -18.53
N VAL A 113 -0.45 -8.55 -17.52
CA VAL A 113 -1.70 -7.81 -17.60
C VAL A 113 -1.40 -6.33 -17.42
N SER A 114 -1.68 -5.53 -18.44
CA SER A 114 -1.46 -4.08 -18.36
C SER A 114 -2.52 -3.41 -17.48
N LEU A 115 -2.26 -2.16 -17.10
CA LEU A 115 -3.21 -1.36 -16.33
C LEU A 115 -4.52 -1.15 -17.10
N GLU A 116 -4.45 -0.96 -18.42
CA GLU A 116 -5.62 -0.78 -19.29
C GLU A 116 -6.48 -2.03 -19.33
N ASP A 117 -5.85 -3.21 -19.44
CA ASP A 117 -6.55 -4.49 -19.38
C ASP A 117 -7.20 -4.69 -18.01
N ALA A 118 -6.50 -4.34 -16.93
CA ALA A 118 -7.05 -4.38 -15.58
C ALA A 118 -8.24 -3.41 -15.42
N PHE A 119 -8.17 -2.20 -15.99
CA PHE A 119 -9.27 -1.25 -16.02
C PHE A 119 -10.47 -1.79 -16.81
N ALA A 120 -10.23 -2.39 -17.97
CA ALA A 120 -11.27 -2.99 -18.78
C ALA A 120 -11.95 -4.15 -18.04
N LEU A 121 -11.18 -5.03 -17.39
CA LEU A 121 -11.70 -6.12 -16.58
C LEU A 121 -12.52 -5.62 -15.38
N ALA A 122 -12.05 -4.59 -14.68
CA ALA A 122 -12.78 -3.99 -13.56
C ALA A 122 -14.12 -3.38 -14.01
N TYR A 123 -14.13 -2.70 -15.17
CA TYR A 123 -15.35 -2.16 -15.76
C TYR A 123 -16.31 -3.29 -16.16
N LEU A 124 -15.83 -4.35 -16.82
CA LEU A 124 -16.65 -5.50 -17.19
C LEU A 124 -17.25 -6.22 -15.97
N GLN A 125 -16.51 -6.25 -14.86
CA GLN A 125 -16.94 -6.89 -13.62
C GLN A 125 -18.01 -6.08 -12.87
N THR A 126 -17.93 -4.76 -12.89
CA THR A 126 -18.74 -3.89 -12.01
C THR A 126 -19.72 -2.98 -12.74
N GLY A 127 -19.50 -2.70 -14.02
CA GLY A 127 -20.23 -1.69 -14.80
C GLY A 127 -19.87 -0.25 -14.43
N VAL A 128 -18.85 -0.03 -13.58
CA VAL A 128 -18.47 1.28 -13.05
C VAL A 128 -17.08 1.65 -13.57
N GLU A 129 -16.91 2.91 -13.99
CA GLU A 129 -15.64 3.41 -14.50
C GLU A 129 -14.56 3.44 -13.40
N PRO A 130 -13.35 2.93 -13.67
CA PRO A 130 -12.20 3.06 -12.78
C PRO A 130 -11.78 4.50 -12.52
N ILE A 131 -11.39 4.77 -11.28
CA ILE A 131 -10.92 6.07 -10.79
C ILE A 131 -9.44 6.02 -10.43
N ALA A 132 -8.91 4.87 -10.03
CA ALA A 132 -7.47 4.71 -9.82
C ALA A 132 -7.05 3.27 -10.05
N GLY A 133 -5.76 3.05 -10.28
CA GLY A 133 -5.17 1.72 -10.37
C GLY A 133 -3.79 1.74 -9.77
N LEU A 134 -3.50 0.77 -8.89
CA LEU A 134 -2.21 0.62 -8.24
C LEU A 134 -1.72 -0.82 -8.44
N LEU A 135 -0.49 -0.98 -8.88
CA LEU A 135 0.19 -2.26 -8.79
C LEU A 135 0.68 -2.42 -7.35
N VAL A 136 0.15 -3.41 -6.63
CA VAL A 136 0.46 -3.69 -5.23
C VAL A 136 1.15 -5.04 -5.09
N LYS A 137 1.91 -5.22 -4.01
CA LYS A 137 2.59 -6.47 -3.70
C LYS A 137 1.86 -7.18 -2.57
N LYS A 138 1.23 -8.32 -2.87
CA LYS A 138 0.58 -9.19 -1.87
C LYS A 138 1.44 -10.43 -1.66
N GLY A 139 2.29 -10.39 -0.62
CA GLY A 139 3.27 -11.45 -0.36
C GLY A 139 4.38 -11.46 -1.42
N LYS A 140 4.43 -12.51 -2.25
CA LYS A 140 5.39 -12.64 -3.36
C LYS A 140 4.81 -12.26 -4.72
N GLU A 141 3.51 -11.99 -4.77
CA GLU A 141 2.79 -11.79 -6.03
C GLU A 141 2.46 -10.31 -6.22
N LEU A 142 2.51 -9.87 -7.47
CA LEU A 142 2.00 -8.57 -7.87
C LEU A 142 0.53 -8.70 -8.23
N ARG A 143 -0.24 -7.69 -7.86
CA ARG A 143 -1.68 -7.63 -8.06
C ARG A 143 -2.06 -6.22 -8.45
N TRP A 144 -2.99 -6.08 -9.38
CA TRP A 144 -3.63 -4.80 -9.62
C TRP A 144 -4.74 -4.59 -8.59
N GLU A 145 -4.75 -3.43 -7.96
CA GLU A 145 -5.93 -2.92 -7.25
C GLU A 145 -6.52 -1.76 -8.04
N ILE A 146 -7.73 -2.00 -8.54
CA ILE A 146 -8.48 -1.03 -9.33
C ILE A 146 -9.60 -0.47 -8.46
N PHE A 147 -9.61 0.84 -8.32
CA PHE A 147 -10.52 1.55 -7.43
C PHE A 147 -11.64 2.20 -8.24
N THR A 148 -12.87 1.98 -7.81
CA THR A 148 -14.05 2.75 -8.21
C THR A 148 -14.57 3.51 -6.98
N ARG A 149 -15.69 4.24 -7.11
CA ARG A 149 -16.33 4.88 -5.94
C ARG A 149 -16.81 3.86 -4.91
N ASP A 150 -17.24 2.70 -5.40
CA ASP A 150 -18.03 1.76 -4.61
C ASP A 150 -17.32 0.43 -4.37
N ALA A 151 -16.23 0.16 -5.08
CA ALA A 151 -15.50 -1.10 -5.02
C ALA A 151 -13.98 -0.92 -5.16
N VAL A 152 -13.25 -1.88 -4.59
CA VAL A 152 -11.85 -2.16 -4.85
C VAL A 152 -11.78 -3.55 -5.47
N ILE A 153 -11.31 -3.62 -6.71
CA ILE A 153 -11.22 -4.85 -7.50
C ILE A 153 -9.76 -5.29 -7.52
N THR A 154 -9.47 -6.49 -7.01
CA THR A 154 -8.15 -7.09 -7.11
C THR A 154 -8.07 -7.96 -8.36
N ILE A 155 -7.09 -7.71 -9.22
CA ILE A 155 -6.86 -8.43 -10.49
C ILE A 155 -5.45 -9.02 -10.47
N ASP A 156 -5.31 -10.23 -11.01
CA ASP A 156 -4.02 -10.89 -11.18
C ASP A 156 -3.15 -10.13 -12.21
N SER A 157 -1.86 -9.91 -11.91
CA SER A 157 -0.96 -9.16 -12.79
C SER A 157 -0.40 -9.98 -13.95
N GLU A 158 -0.53 -11.31 -13.90
CA GLU A 158 -0.01 -12.25 -14.89
C GLU A 158 -1.12 -12.87 -15.75
N ILE A 159 -2.30 -13.04 -15.17
CA ILE A 159 -3.46 -13.66 -15.80
C ILE A 159 -4.63 -12.68 -15.77
N PRO A 160 -5.37 -12.45 -16.88
CA PRO A 160 -6.50 -11.50 -16.90
C PRO A 160 -7.71 -12.04 -16.14
N MET A 161 -7.64 -12.03 -14.80
CA MET A 161 -8.62 -12.63 -13.90
C MET A 161 -8.85 -11.74 -12.68
N VAL A 162 -10.12 -11.48 -12.38
CA VAL A 162 -10.55 -10.85 -11.12
C VAL A 162 -10.44 -11.88 -10.00
N LEU A 163 -9.73 -11.51 -8.93
CA LEU A 163 -9.52 -12.36 -7.76
C LEU A 163 -10.48 -12.03 -6.63
N ASP A 164 -10.76 -10.74 -6.45
CA ASP A 164 -11.57 -10.27 -5.34
C ASP A 164 -12.24 -8.93 -5.66
N VAL A 165 -13.39 -8.69 -5.03
CA VAL A 165 -14.13 -7.43 -5.11
C VAL A 165 -14.67 -7.11 -3.72
N ILE A 166 -14.13 -6.06 -3.11
CA ILE A 166 -14.52 -5.62 -1.77
C ILE A 166 -14.92 -4.16 -1.78
N THR A 167 -15.59 -3.71 -0.72
CA THR A 167 -15.91 -2.28 -0.57
C THR A 167 -14.67 -1.48 -0.15
N PRO A 168 -14.58 -0.17 -0.49
CA PRO A 168 -13.51 0.69 -0.02
C PRO A 168 -13.35 0.71 1.50
N ASN A 169 -14.47 0.63 2.24
CA ASN A 169 -14.45 0.60 3.70
C ASN A 169 -13.87 -0.70 4.26
N GLU A 170 -14.07 -1.84 3.58
CA GLU A 170 -13.42 -3.10 3.94
C GLU A 170 -11.92 -3.03 3.67
N ARG A 171 -11.51 -2.53 2.50
CA ARG A 171 -10.09 -2.35 2.17
C ARG A 171 -9.37 -1.44 3.17
N ILE A 172 -10.00 -0.33 3.58
CA ILE A 172 -9.48 0.55 4.63
C ILE A 172 -9.22 -0.20 5.94
N LYS A 173 -10.10 -1.11 6.34
CA LYS A 173 -9.92 -1.90 7.57
C LYS A 173 -8.72 -2.83 7.43
N GLU A 174 -8.56 -3.49 6.30
CA GLU A 174 -7.41 -4.37 6.03
C GLU A 174 -6.09 -3.59 6.07
N LEU A 175 -6.04 -2.44 5.40
CA LEU A 175 -4.85 -1.58 5.37
C LEU A 175 -4.47 -1.11 6.76
N LYS A 176 -5.44 -0.68 7.60
CA LYS A 176 -5.16 -0.31 8.99
C LYS A 176 -4.54 -1.46 9.78
N VAL A 177 -5.03 -2.69 9.61
CA VAL A 177 -4.47 -3.87 10.25
C VAL A 177 -3.04 -4.15 9.76
N MET A 178 -2.76 -3.97 8.48
CA MET A 178 -1.41 -4.13 7.91
C MET A 178 -0.44 -3.08 8.48
N ILE A 179 -0.82 -1.80 8.46
CA ILE A 179 -0.03 -0.68 8.99
C ILE A 179 0.28 -0.87 10.49
N GLU A 180 -0.69 -1.32 11.28
CA GLU A 180 -0.49 -1.58 12.71
C GLU A 180 0.46 -2.76 12.98
N LYS A 181 0.45 -3.78 12.12
CA LYS A 181 1.36 -4.93 12.22
C LYS A 181 2.80 -4.52 11.88
N GLU A 182 3.01 -3.69 10.87
CA GLU A 182 4.34 -3.19 10.52
C GLU A 182 4.94 -2.29 11.62
N LYS A 183 4.11 -1.55 12.34
CA LYS A 183 4.54 -0.71 13.48
C LYS A 183 4.86 -1.48 14.75
N LYS A 184 4.41 -2.74 14.87
CA LYS A 184 4.73 -3.61 16.01
C LYS A 184 5.91 -4.50 15.64
N PRO A 185 7.10 -4.34 16.25
CA PRO A 185 8.22 -5.22 15.95
C PRO A 185 7.81 -6.67 16.23
N GLU A 186 8.20 -7.59 15.34
CA GLU A 186 8.06 -9.02 15.59
C GLU A 186 8.65 -9.32 16.98
N PRO A 187 7.93 -10.04 17.85
CA PRO A 187 8.48 -10.43 19.13
C PRO A 187 9.78 -11.22 18.85
N PRO A 188 10.89 -10.92 19.54
CA PRO A 188 12.16 -11.57 19.26
C PRO A 188 11.95 -13.08 19.36
N ILE A 189 12.42 -13.81 18.33
CA ILE A 189 12.45 -15.27 18.35
C ILE A 189 13.25 -15.66 19.60
N VAL A 190 12.55 -16.15 20.62
CA VAL A 190 13.20 -16.72 21.80
C VAL A 190 13.82 -18.02 21.35
N VAL A 191 15.09 -17.97 20.95
CA VAL A 191 15.90 -19.17 20.74
C VAL A 191 15.88 -19.93 22.07
N PRO A 192 15.40 -21.18 22.14
CA PRO A 192 15.50 -21.97 23.35
C PRO A 192 16.97 -22.05 23.73
N LYS A 193 17.33 -21.59 24.95
CA LYS A 193 18.69 -21.78 25.45
C LYS A 193 19.01 -23.29 25.40
N PRO A 194 20.19 -23.70 24.91
CA PRO A 194 20.60 -25.09 24.99
C PRO A 194 20.60 -25.51 26.47
N ASP A 195 19.98 -26.64 26.78
CA ASP A 195 20.04 -27.23 28.11
C ASP A 195 21.51 -27.37 28.52
N HIS A 196 21.86 -26.77 29.66
CA HIS A 196 23.20 -26.87 30.21
C HIS A 196 23.55 -28.35 30.47
N PRO A 197 24.77 -28.79 30.12
CA PRO A 197 25.18 -30.16 30.35
C PRO A 197 25.23 -30.45 31.85
N THR A 198 24.57 -31.54 32.25
CA THR A 198 24.57 -32.08 33.60
C THR A 198 26.01 -32.36 34.03
N LYS A 199 26.46 -31.76 35.14
CA LYS A 199 27.70 -32.14 35.83
C LYS A 199 27.39 -32.70 37.22
N PRO A 200 28.25 -33.60 37.73
CA PRO A 200 27.84 -34.72 38.57
C PRO A 200 27.70 -34.33 40.04
N SER A 201 26.89 -35.11 40.73
CA SER A 201 26.76 -35.17 42.19
C SER A 201 28.11 -35.43 42.87
N ASP A 202 28.37 -34.75 43.99
CA ASP A 202 28.95 -35.34 45.21
C ASP A 202 28.73 -34.44 46.44
N ASP A 203 28.11 -35.06 47.44
CA ASP A 203 28.12 -34.90 48.90
C ASP A 203 28.45 -33.55 49.56
N HIS A 204 27.52 -33.06 50.40
CA HIS A 204 27.69 -33.07 51.87
C HIS A 204 26.36 -32.83 52.60
N GLU A 205 26.12 -33.67 53.60
CA GLU A 205 24.95 -33.74 54.47
C GLU A 205 24.60 -32.43 55.21
N LYS A 206 23.30 -32.23 55.46
CA LYS A 206 22.80 -32.05 56.85
C LYS A 206 21.29 -32.33 56.95
N PRO A 207 20.84 -33.12 57.95
CA PRO A 207 19.46 -33.58 58.06
C PRO A 207 18.55 -32.50 58.64
N LYS A 208 17.37 -32.30 58.05
CA LYS A 208 16.29 -31.53 58.68
C LYS A 208 15.26 -32.48 59.31
N PRO A 209 14.87 -32.25 60.58
CA PRO A 209 14.02 -33.15 61.36
C PRO A 209 12.55 -33.08 60.93
N LYS A 210 11.83 -34.19 61.15
CA LYS A 210 10.38 -34.36 60.95
C LYS A 210 9.69 -34.59 62.32
N PRO A 211 8.34 -34.61 62.40
CA PRO A 211 7.50 -33.63 63.09
C PRO A 211 6.82 -34.21 64.36
N PRO A 212 5.85 -33.49 64.95
CA PRO A 212 4.63 -34.16 65.46
C PRO A 212 3.40 -33.44 64.88
N GLY A 213 2.31 -34.07 64.43
CA GLY A 213 1.59 -35.29 64.82
C GLY A 213 0.10 -34.92 64.71
N GLY A 214 -0.66 -35.51 63.78
CA GLY A 214 -1.84 -36.36 64.08
C GLY A 214 -3.04 -35.59 64.66
N LYS A 215 -4.26 -35.60 64.11
CA LYS A 215 -5.13 -36.74 63.74
C LYS A 215 -6.43 -36.17 63.11
N LYS A 216 -6.97 -36.81 62.04
CA LYS A 216 -8.29 -37.55 61.96
C LYS A 216 -9.55 -36.69 62.19
N ASP A 217 -10.70 -36.81 61.53
CA ASP A 217 -11.37 -37.71 60.56
C ASP A 217 -12.39 -36.75 59.83
N GLY A 218 -12.97 -36.97 58.64
CA GLY A 218 -13.70 -38.13 58.16
C GLY A 218 -15.21 -38.07 58.48
N ARG A 219 -15.97 -37.08 57.95
CA ARG A 219 -17.34 -37.21 57.40
C ARG A 219 -17.86 -35.87 56.89
#